data_AF-A0A965TR70-F1
#
_entry.id   AF-A0A965TR70-F1
#
_cell.length_a   1.000
_cell.length_b   1.000
_cell.length_c   1.000
_cell.angle_alpha   90.00
_cell.angle_beta   90.00
_cell.angle_gamma   90.00
#
_symmetry.space_group_name_H-M   'P 1'
#
loop_
_entity.id
_entity.type
_entity.pdbx_description
1 polymer ?
#
loop_
_entity_poly.entity_id
_entity_poly.type
_entity_poly.pdbx_seq_one_letter_code
_entity_poly.pdbx_strand_id
1 'polypeptide(L)' 'MIDLERINTYMDRVAQSEKTTFIPEGQRLKVGLDLGTAFIVLVVLDEFNNPVACE' A
#
# COMPACT_ATOMS: atom_id res chain seq x y z
N MET A 1 23.26 -1.29 6.69
CA MET A 1 22.90 0.13 6.50
C MET A 1 21.50 0.16 5.90
N ILE A 2 20.60 1.01 6.40
CA ILE A 2 19.22 1.09 5.88
C ILE A 2 19.25 1.78 4.51
N ASP A 3 18.53 1.21 3.55
CA ASP A 3 18.34 1.81 2.22
C ASP A 3 17.14 2.77 2.26
N LEU A 4 17.44 4.06 2.43
CA LEU A 4 16.43 5.12 2.56
C LEU A 4 15.75 5.46 1.24
N GLU A 5 16.44 5.32 0.11
CA GLU A 5 15.89 5.64 -1.21
C GLU A 5 14.77 4.66 -1.57
N ARG A 6 15.03 3.37 -1.35
CA ARG A 6 14.01 2.33 -1.55
C ARG A 6 12.80 2.53 -0.65
N ILE A 7 13.01 2.89 0.61
CA ILE A 7 11.92 3.13 1.58
C ILE A 7 11.09 4.33 1.13
N ASN A 8 11.72 5.45 0.81
CA ASN A 8 11.02 6.66 0.39
C ASN A 8 10.19 6.40 -0.89
N THR A 9 10.78 5.72 -1.87
CA THR A 9 10.08 5.35 -3.12
C THR A 9 8.84 4.49 -2.84
N TYR A 10 8.93 3.57 -1.88
CA TYR A 10 7.79 2.75 -1.48
C TYR A 10 6.71 3.58 -0.78
N MET A 11 7.09 4.47 0.13
CA MET A 11 6.16 5.36 0.83
C MET A 11 5.43 6.30 -0.13
N ASP A 12 6.11 6.81 -1.15
CA ASP A 12 5.49 7.63 -2.20
C ASP A 12 4.41 6.83 -2.95
N ARG A 13 4.68 5.56 -3.25
CA ARG A 13 3.70 4.68 -3.91
C ARG A 13 2.50 4.36 -3.03
N VAL A 14 2.70 4.20 -1.72
CA VAL A 14 1.60 4.04 -0.74
C VAL A 14 0.72 5.29 -0.74
N ALA A 15 1.32 6.48 -0.62
CA ALA A 15 0.56 7.73 -0.61
C ALA A 15 -0.21 7.96 -1.93
N GLN A 16 0.34 7.55 -3.07
CA GLN A 16 -0.37 7.59 -4.34
C GLN A 16 -1.57 6.64 -4.38
N SER A 17 -1.48 5.49 -3.70
CA SER A 17 -2.55 4.49 -3.66
C SER A 17 -3.82 4.97 -2.92
N GLU A 18 -3.73 6.07 -2.17
CA GLU A 18 -4.88 6.78 -1.58
C GLU A 18 -5.77 7.47 -2.62
N LYS A 19 -5.27 7.66 -3.84
CA LYS A 19 -5.97 8.40 -4.91
C LYS A 19 -6.00 7.66 -6.24
N THR A 20 -5.27 6.56 -6.35
CA THR A 20 -5.10 5.82 -7.60
C THR A 20 -5.00 4.34 -7.30
N THR A 21 -5.90 3.56 -7.89
CA THR A 21 -5.81 2.10 -7.84
C THR A 21 -4.82 1.59 -8.89
N PHE A 22 -3.87 0.76 -8.46
CA PHE A 22 -2.91 0.13 -9.34
C PHE A 22 -3.39 -1.26 -9.79
N ILE A 23 -2.93 -1.71 -10.96
CA ILE A 23 -3.16 -3.09 -11.39
C ILE A 23 -2.24 -4.00 -10.55
N PRO A 24 -2.75 -5.02 -9.86
CA PRO A 24 -1.93 -5.90 -9.03
C PRO A 24 -0.97 -6.74 -9.87
N GLU A 25 0.24 -6.97 -9.36
CA GLU A 25 1.13 -7.99 -9.89
C GLU A 25 0.76 -9.35 -9.28
N GLY A 26 0.41 -10.30 -10.15
CA GLY A 26 -0.08 -11.61 -9.74
C GLY A 26 -1.60 -11.68 -9.64
N GLN A 27 -2.12 -12.73 -8.97
CA GLN A 27 -3.57 -13.00 -8.90
C GLN A 27 -4.14 -12.91 -7.49
N ARG A 28 -3.28 -12.83 -6.46
CA ARG A 28 -3.69 -12.78 -5.06
C ARG A 28 -3.57 -11.39 -4.51
N LEU A 29 -4.51 -11.04 -3.63
CA LEU A 29 -4.50 -9.79 -2.88
C LEU A 29 -4.33 -10.08 -1.39
N LYS A 30 -3.65 -9.18 -0.71
CA LYS A 30 -3.53 -9.13 0.75
C LYS A 30 -4.27 -7.88 1.19
N VAL A 31 -5.16 -8.02 2.17
CA VAL A 31 -5.97 -6.91 2.67
C VAL A 31 -5.68 -6.73 4.16
N GLY A 32 -5.38 -5.50 4.55
CA GLY A 32 -5.24 -5.09 5.94
C GLY A 32 -6.29 -4.04 6.28
N LEU A 33 -6.82 -4.10 7.50
CA LEU A 33 -7.70 -3.09 8.06
C LEU A 33 -7.01 -2.49 9.27
N ASP A 34 -6.73 -1.19 9.22
CA ASP A 34 -6.22 -0.41 10.34
C ASP A 34 -7.37 0.31 11.04
N LEU A 35 -7.53 0.07 12.34
CA LEU A 35 -8.57 0.66 13.18
C LEU A 35 -7.95 1.75 14.03
N GLY A 36 -7.71 2.90 13.41
CA GLY A 36 -7.20 4.09 14.08
C GLY A 36 -8.28 4.85 14.85
N THR A 37 -7.84 5.70 15.77
CA THR A 37 -8.76 6.55 16.56
C THR A 37 -9.46 7.61 15.71
N ALA A 38 -8.78 8.17 14.71
CA ALA A 38 -9.33 9.21 13.84
C ALA A 38 -9.99 8.66 12.58
N PHE A 39 -9.38 7.63 11.99
CA PHE A 39 -9.81 7.03 10.74
C PHE A 39 -9.64 5.51 10.79
N ILE A 40 -10.49 4.83 10.05
CA ILE A 40 -10.35 3.42 9.72
C ILE A 40 -9.83 3.36 8.29
N VAL A 41 -8.77 2.59 8.04
CA VAL A 41 -8.14 2.51 6.72
C VAL A 41 -8.09 1.06 6.24
N LEU A 42 -8.54 0.81 5.02
CA LEU A 42 -8.39 -0.44 4.28
C LEU A 42 -7.20 -0.33 3.32
N VAL A 43 -6.20 -1.18 3.50
CA VAL A 43 -5.03 -1.26 2.60
C VAL A 43 -5.09 -2.55 1.82
N VAL A 44 -4.93 -2.45 0.50
CA VAL A 44 -4.82 -3.60 -0.40
C VAL A 44 -3.43 -3.63 -1.00
N LEU A 45 -2.75 -4.76 -0.84
CA LEU A 45 -1.49 -5.08 -1.51
C LEU A 45 -1.69 -6.26 -2.45
N ASP A 46 -0.82 -6.36 -3.45
CA ASP A 46 -0.74 -7.55 -4.29
C ASP A 46 0.07 -8.69 -3.63
N GLU A 47 0.29 -9.76 -4.39
CA GLU A 47 1.01 -10.94 -3.96
C GLU A 47 2.46 -10.64 -3.53
N PHE A 48 3.07 -9.61 -4.13
CA PHE A 48 4.45 -9.20 -3.92
C PHE A 48 4.60 -8.02 -2.94
N ASN A 49 3.50 -7.60 -2.31
CA ASN A 49 3.41 -6.47 -1.37
C ASN A 49 3.50 -5.09 -2.02
N ASN A 50 3.22 -4.96 -3.32
CA ASN A 50 3.05 -3.63 -3.91
C ASN A 50 1.69 -3.05 -3.51
N PRO A 51 1.61 -1.74 -3.21
CA PRO A 51 0.34 -1.08 -2.95
C PRO A 51 -0.58 -1.13 -4.18
N VAL A 52 -1.83 -1.53 -3.96
CA VAL A 52 -2.89 -1.57 -4.97
C VAL A 52 -3.89 -0.44 -4.71
N ALA A 53 -4.37 -0.29 -3.49
CA ALA A 53 -5.29 0.77 -3.06
C ALA A 53 -5.18 1.00 -1.56
N CYS A 54 -5.51 2.21 -1.12
CA CYS A 54 -5.59 2.61 0.28
C CYS A 54 -6.80 3.54 0.46
N GLU A 55 -7.72 3.24 1.37
CA GLU A 55 -8.95 4.03 1.60
C GLU A 55 -9.29 4.14 3.09
#